data_AF-A0A9E4ARI7-F1
#
_entry.id   AF-A0A9E4ARI7-F1
#
_cell.length_a   1.000
_cell.length_b   1.000
_cell.length_c   1.000
_cell.angle_alpha   90.00
_cell.angle_beta   90.00
_cell.angle_gamma   90.00
#
_symmetry.space_group_name_H-M   'P 1'
#
loop_
_entity.id
_entity.type
_entity.pdbx_description
1 polymer ?
#
loop_
_entity_poly.entity_id
_entity_poly.type
_entity_poly.pdbx_seq_one_letter_code
_entity_poly.pdbx_strand_id
1 'polypeptide(L)'
;TKPMRENGSVIPVNGTNDWCVRSNEVVIGTEVVPVDELQLKGAQNHLDIVIAAALAHVCGAGIPDLVEVATAYEGLPHRMQLIAEFEGVRYVNDSKATNVAATCAALESWSNGHPNILLLAGGDGKGATFEPLANPLRDHVKTAILFGRDAMMIEAAVGEGTECAYSDSLERAVHQARELAQPGDVVLLSPACASFDMFTDYIQRGNQFTSIVKAIVS
;
A
#
# COMPACT_ATOMS: atom_id res chain seq x y z
N THR A 1 30.22 23.05 6.80
CA THR A 1 29.91 21.93 5.87
C THR A 1 29.03 20.94 6.61
N LYS A 2 27.73 20.93 6.29
CA LYS A 2 26.72 20.03 6.87
C LYS A 2 26.91 18.61 6.29
N PRO A 3 26.78 17.53 7.08
CA PRO A 3 26.44 16.23 6.52
C PRO A 3 24.92 16.06 6.47
N MET A 4 24.46 15.58 5.31
CA MET A 4 23.12 15.04 5.06
C MET A 4 22.80 13.95 6.09
N ARG A 5 21.58 14.01 6.65
CA ARG A 5 20.96 12.85 7.30
C ARG A 5 20.18 12.12 6.21
N GLU A 6 20.75 11.03 5.72
CA GLU A 6 20.02 10.03 4.93
C GLU A 6 19.09 9.28 5.88
N ASN A 7 17.78 9.40 5.62
CA ASN A 7 16.75 8.58 6.22
C ASN A 7 16.80 7.20 5.56
N GLY A 8 17.58 6.29 6.13
CA GLY A 8 17.47 4.86 5.92
C GLY A 8 17.45 4.20 7.29
N SER A 9 16.40 3.44 7.58
CA SER A 9 16.26 2.66 8.81
C SER A 9 17.27 1.50 8.82
N VAL A 10 18.55 1.80 9.00
CA VAL A 10 19.59 0.78 9.11
C VAL A 10 19.55 0.24 10.53
N ILE A 11 19.08 -1.00 10.70
CA ILE A 11 19.35 -1.76 11.92
C ILE A 11 20.78 -2.28 11.77
N PRO A 12 21.79 -1.76 12.51
CA PRO A 12 23.15 -2.24 12.38
C PRO A 12 23.29 -3.52 13.20
N VAL A 13 23.45 -4.66 12.54
CA VAL A 13 23.81 -5.92 13.19
C VAL A 13 25.31 -6.12 12.99
N ASN A 14 26.11 -5.87 14.04
CA ASN A 14 27.55 -6.11 14.01
C ASN A 14 27.82 -7.63 13.94
N GLY A 15 28.09 -8.14 12.74
CA GLY A 15 28.53 -9.50 12.47
C GLY A 15 28.60 -9.73 10.97
N THR A 16 29.41 -10.69 10.52
CA THR A 16 29.69 -11.00 9.10
C THR A 16 28.49 -11.46 8.25
N ASN A 17 27.27 -11.33 8.77
CA ASN A 17 25.99 -11.68 8.15
C ASN A 17 25.08 -10.44 8.21
N ASP A 18 24.99 -9.72 7.09
CA ASP A 18 24.21 -8.49 7.01
C ASP A 18 22.73 -8.83 6.74
N TRP A 19 21.83 -8.22 7.52
CA TRP A 19 20.38 -8.33 7.33
C TRP A 19 19.84 -6.91 7.14
N CYS A 20 19.76 -6.44 5.90
CA CYS A 20 19.41 -5.05 5.63
C CYS A 20 18.81 -4.83 4.24
N VAL A 21 18.20 -3.66 4.07
CA VAL A 21 17.80 -3.12 2.76
C VAL A 21 18.80 -2.03 2.37
N ARG A 22 19.37 -2.16 1.19
CA ARG A 22 20.17 -1.14 0.50
C ARG A 22 19.36 -0.65 -0.71
N SER A 23 19.75 0.48 -1.31
CA SER A 23 18.91 1.19 -2.29
C SER A 23 18.26 0.29 -3.37
N ASN A 24 18.99 -0.70 -3.90
CA ASN A 24 18.47 -1.64 -4.91
C ASN A 24 18.68 -3.12 -4.54
N GLU A 25 18.98 -3.41 -3.28
CA GLU A 25 19.35 -4.76 -2.85
C GLU A 25 18.79 -5.08 -1.47
N VAL A 26 18.43 -6.35 -1.27
CA VAL A 26 18.12 -6.91 0.03
C VAL A 26 19.23 -7.89 0.40
N VAL A 27 19.79 -7.74 1.60
CA VAL A 27 20.83 -8.65 2.11
C VAL A 27 20.20 -9.64 3.10
N ILE A 28 20.32 -10.93 2.80
CA ILE A 28 19.80 -12.06 3.58
C ILE A 28 21.02 -12.88 4.05
N GLY A 29 21.59 -12.48 5.19
CA GLY A 29 22.78 -13.12 5.74
C GLY A 29 24.02 -12.86 4.88
N THR A 30 24.41 -13.86 4.08
CA THR A 30 25.55 -13.76 3.15
C THR A 30 25.12 -13.52 1.69
N GLU A 31 23.83 -13.59 1.39
CA GLU A 31 23.31 -13.44 0.04
C GLU A 31 22.79 -12.03 -0.21
N VAL A 32 23.00 -11.54 -1.43
CA VAL A 32 22.53 -10.25 -1.91
C VAL A 32 21.51 -10.50 -3.01
N VAL A 33 20.27 -10.09 -2.78
CA VAL A 33 19.15 -10.27 -3.70
C VAL A 33 18.77 -8.91 -4.29
N PRO A 34 18.84 -8.72 -5.61
CA PRO A 34 18.34 -7.50 -6.24
C PRO A 34 16.85 -7.30 -5.98
N VAL A 35 16.42 -6.09 -5.66
CA VAL A 35 14.98 -5.80 -5.40
C VAL A 35 14.08 -6.08 -6.61
N ASP A 36 14.64 -6.08 -7.81
CA ASP A 36 13.92 -6.39 -9.04
C ASP A 36 13.55 -7.89 -9.15
N GLU A 37 14.30 -8.77 -8.46
CA GLU A 37 14.01 -10.21 -8.38
C GLU A 37 12.94 -10.55 -7.34
N LEU A 38 12.58 -9.60 -6.45
CA LEU A 38 11.52 -9.77 -5.48
C LEU A 38 10.15 -9.50 -6.12
N GLN A 39 9.15 -10.34 -5.84
CA GLN A 39 7.77 -10.07 -6.27
C GLN A 39 7.18 -8.87 -5.51
N LEU A 40 7.45 -8.78 -4.21
CA LEU A 40 6.98 -7.67 -3.40
C LEU A 40 7.78 -6.40 -3.71
N LYS A 41 7.07 -5.34 -4.09
CA LYS A 41 7.65 -4.03 -4.38
C LYS A 41 7.49 -3.06 -3.20
N GLY A 42 8.43 -2.13 -3.08
CA GLY A 42 8.38 -1.04 -2.09
C GLY A 42 9.25 -1.29 -0.85
N ALA A 43 9.81 -0.20 -0.32
CA ALA A 43 10.82 -0.24 0.74
C ALA A 43 10.35 -0.98 2.01
N GLN A 44 9.08 -0.79 2.41
CA GLN A 44 8.53 -1.46 3.58
C GLN A 44 8.43 -2.98 3.40
N ASN A 45 8.02 -3.44 2.21
CA ASN A 45 7.95 -4.86 1.91
C ASN A 45 9.35 -5.50 1.90
N HIS A 46 10.35 -4.81 1.34
CA HIS A 46 11.73 -5.27 1.38
C HIS A 46 12.24 -5.40 2.82
N LEU A 47 11.90 -4.44 3.69
CA LEU A 47 12.25 -4.51 5.11
C LEU A 47 11.56 -5.67 5.82
N ASP A 48 10.27 -5.90 5.55
CA ASP A 48 9.51 -7.02 6.10
C ASP A 48 10.11 -8.37 5.65
N ILE A 49 10.57 -8.49 4.40
CA ILE A 49 11.30 -9.66 3.89
C ILE A 49 12.58 -9.90 4.71
N VAL A 50 13.41 -8.88 4.91
CA VAL A 50 14.65 -8.98 5.71
C VAL A 50 14.35 -9.44 7.14
N ILE A 51 13.36 -8.82 7.79
CA ILE A 51 12.99 -9.14 9.16
C ILE A 51 12.47 -10.58 9.26
N ALA A 52 11.58 -10.98 8.35
CA ALA A 52 11.04 -12.33 8.32
C ALA A 52 12.14 -13.37 8.08
N ALA A 53 13.05 -13.11 7.13
CA ALA A 53 14.15 -14.00 6.83
C ALA A 53 15.14 -14.11 8.01
N ALA A 54 15.46 -12.99 8.67
CA ALA A 54 16.32 -12.99 9.85
C ALA A 54 15.72 -13.81 11.00
N LEU A 55 14.41 -13.65 11.27
CA LEU A 55 13.70 -14.41 12.30
C LEU A 55 13.65 -15.91 11.95
N ALA A 56 13.33 -16.25 10.70
CA ALA A 56 13.29 -17.64 10.25
C ALA A 56 14.68 -18.30 10.31
N HIS A 57 15.75 -17.55 10.02
CA HIS A 57 17.12 -18.04 10.17
C HIS A 57 17.47 -18.36 11.63
N VAL A 58 17.08 -17.49 12.58
CA VAL A 58 17.23 -17.77 14.02
C VAL A 58 16.49 -19.05 14.44
N CYS A 59 15.39 -19.38 13.75
CA CYS A 59 14.65 -20.63 13.95
C CYS A 59 15.25 -21.84 13.20
N GLY A 60 16.37 -21.70 12.51
CA GLY A 60 17.10 -22.79 11.86
C GLY A 60 16.89 -22.93 10.35
N ALA A 61 16.24 -21.98 9.68
CA ALA A 61 16.11 -21.98 8.22
C ALA A 61 17.46 -21.70 7.53
N GLY A 62 17.73 -22.42 6.43
CA GLY A 62 18.92 -22.22 5.61
C GLY A 62 18.81 -20.95 4.74
N ILE A 63 19.92 -20.25 4.53
CA ILE A 63 19.95 -19.04 3.68
C ILE A 63 19.41 -19.31 2.25
N PRO A 64 19.76 -20.42 1.57
CA PRO A 64 19.21 -20.71 0.23
C PRO A 64 17.68 -20.79 0.22
N ASP A 65 17.08 -21.48 1.20
CA ASP A 65 15.62 -21.61 1.33
C ASP A 65 14.96 -20.24 1.56
N LEU A 66 15.61 -19.37 2.35
CA LEU A 66 15.12 -18.03 2.63
C LEU A 66 15.14 -17.13 1.38
N VAL A 67 16.19 -17.22 0.57
CA VAL A 67 16.28 -16.48 -0.72
C VAL A 67 15.23 -16.99 -1.71
N GLU A 68 15.04 -18.32 -1.80
CA GLU A 68 13.99 -18.91 -2.64
C GLU A 68 12.60 -18.42 -2.23
N VAL A 69 12.28 -18.45 -0.93
CA VAL A 69 10.99 -17.96 -0.43
C VAL A 69 10.86 -16.45 -0.64
N ALA A 70 11.90 -15.66 -0.37
CA ALA A 70 11.85 -14.20 -0.55
C ALA A 70 11.57 -13.80 -2.01
N THR A 71 12.15 -14.51 -2.97
CA THR A 71 11.99 -14.25 -4.41
C THR A 71 10.69 -14.80 -5.00
N ALA A 72 10.12 -15.86 -4.39
CA ALA A 72 8.87 -16.47 -4.83
C ALA A 72 7.61 -15.90 -4.15
N TYR A 73 7.75 -15.24 -3.00
CA TYR A 73 6.60 -14.80 -2.21
C TYR A 73 5.89 -13.58 -2.83
N GLU A 74 4.68 -13.80 -3.35
CA GLU A 74 3.85 -12.77 -4.01
C GLU A 74 3.10 -11.85 -3.04
N GLY A 75 3.21 -12.08 -1.73
CA GLY A 75 2.50 -11.32 -0.72
C GLY A 75 1.20 -11.95 -0.24
N LEU A 76 0.49 -11.18 0.58
CA LEU A 76 -0.83 -11.55 1.04
C LEU A 76 -1.89 -10.88 0.17
N PRO A 77 -3.00 -11.58 -0.12
CA PRO A 77 -4.18 -10.93 -0.69
C PRO A 77 -4.55 -9.68 0.11
N HIS A 78 -4.97 -8.63 -0.61
CA HIS A 78 -5.43 -7.37 -0.03
C HIS A 78 -4.34 -6.54 0.70
N ARG A 79 -3.05 -6.81 0.44
CA ARG A 79 -1.93 -5.97 0.87
C ARG A 79 -1.17 -5.43 -0.34
N MET A 80 -1.44 -4.18 -0.71
CA MET A 80 -0.86 -3.52 -1.90
C MET A 80 -0.86 -4.40 -3.16
N GLN A 81 -1.90 -5.22 -3.33
CA GLN A 81 -1.95 -6.24 -4.36
C GLN A 81 -2.38 -5.62 -5.70
N LEU A 82 -1.52 -5.68 -6.72
CA LEU A 82 -1.89 -5.28 -8.08
C LEU A 82 -2.89 -6.29 -8.65
N ILE A 83 -4.10 -5.83 -8.96
CA ILE A 83 -5.19 -6.66 -9.48
C ILE A 83 -5.19 -6.72 -11.00
N ALA A 84 -5.00 -5.56 -11.64
CA ALA A 84 -5.01 -5.41 -13.08
C ALA A 84 -4.31 -4.12 -13.50
N GLU A 85 -3.87 -4.08 -14.75
CA GLU A 85 -3.52 -2.86 -15.48
C GLU A 85 -4.38 -2.82 -16.74
N PHE A 86 -5.11 -1.72 -16.94
CA PHE A 86 -6.03 -1.55 -18.05
C PHE A 86 -6.00 -0.11 -18.54
N GLU A 87 -5.85 0.09 -19.85
CA GLU A 87 -5.71 1.42 -20.48
C GLU A 87 -4.62 2.30 -19.81
N GLY A 88 -3.55 1.66 -19.32
CA GLY A 88 -2.44 2.34 -18.62
C GLY A 88 -2.74 2.74 -17.19
N VAL A 89 -3.87 2.32 -16.61
CA VAL A 89 -4.26 2.56 -15.21
C VAL A 89 -4.05 1.29 -14.39
N ARG A 90 -3.40 1.42 -13.24
CA ARG A 90 -3.14 0.30 -12.31
C ARG A 90 -4.22 0.26 -11.23
N TYR A 91 -4.76 -0.92 -10.95
CA TYR A 91 -5.77 -1.14 -9.92
C TYR A 91 -5.18 -1.94 -8.76
N VAL A 92 -5.13 -1.34 -7.58
CA VAL A 92 -4.41 -1.89 -6.43
C VAL A 92 -5.36 -2.11 -5.25
N ASN A 93 -5.33 -3.33 -4.71
CA ASN A 93 -6.12 -3.75 -3.56
C ASN A 93 -5.27 -3.76 -2.30
N ASP A 94 -5.52 -2.78 -1.43
CA ASP A 94 -4.96 -2.69 -0.09
C ASP A 94 -6.07 -2.63 0.97
N SER A 95 -7.14 -3.43 0.80
CA SER A 95 -8.29 -3.44 1.72
C SER A 95 -7.90 -3.73 3.19
N LYS A 96 -6.74 -4.35 3.43
CA LYS A 96 -6.19 -4.61 4.77
C LYS A 96 -5.62 -3.35 5.45
N ALA A 97 -5.49 -2.22 4.76
CA ALA A 97 -5.16 -0.93 5.35
C ALA A 97 -6.33 -0.36 6.16
N THR A 98 -6.67 -1.01 7.27
CA THR A 98 -7.79 -0.66 8.14
C THR A 98 -7.45 0.44 9.15
N ASN A 99 -6.37 1.19 8.92
CA ASN A 99 -5.93 2.30 9.76
C ASN A 99 -5.18 3.35 8.92
N VAL A 100 -5.08 4.57 9.46
CA VAL A 100 -4.46 5.73 8.80
C VAL A 100 -3.01 5.48 8.40
N ALA A 101 -2.18 4.94 9.30
CA ALA A 101 -0.76 4.72 9.05
C ALA A 101 -0.50 3.77 7.87
N ALA A 102 -1.31 2.71 7.76
CA ALA A 102 -1.23 1.79 6.63
C ALA A 102 -1.56 2.49 5.30
N THR A 103 -2.55 3.38 5.31
CA THR A 103 -2.92 4.14 4.10
C THR A 103 -1.85 5.15 3.71
N CYS A 104 -1.21 5.82 4.67
CA CYS A 104 -0.07 6.71 4.37
C CYS A 104 1.06 5.95 3.66
N ALA A 105 1.43 4.76 4.18
CA ALA A 105 2.48 3.93 3.58
C ALA A 105 2.11 3.44 2.16
N ALA A 106 0.84 3.12 1.92
CA ALA A 106 0.35 2.74 0.59
C ALA A 106 0.45 3.91 -0.41
N LEU A 107 0.10 5.12 0.00
CA LEU A 107 0.17 6.32 -0.85
C LEU A 107 1.61 6.63 -1.26
N GLU A 108 2.55 6.58 -0.31
CA GLU A 108 3.98 6.78 -0.60
C GLU A 108 4.49 5.75 -1.63
N SER A 109 4.08 4.49 -1.49
CA SER A 109 4.54 3.37 -2.33
C SER A 109 4.10 3.46 -3.79
N TRP A 110 2.95 4.09 -4.07
CA TRP A 110 2.39 4.21 -5.43
C TRP A 110 2.54 5.61 -6.02
N SER A 111 3.13 6.54 -5.27
CA SER A 111 3.41 7.88 -5.73
C SER A 111 4.48 7.90 -6.82
N ASN A 112 4.28 8.75 -7.83
CA ASN A 112 5.25 8.96 -8.92
C ASN A 112 5.83 10.39 -8.91
N GLY A 113 5.94 11.00 -7.73
CA GLY A 113 6.44 12.37 -7.56
C GLY A 113 5.45 13.49 -7.95
N HIS A 114 4.22 13.13 -8.30
CA HIS A 114 3.09 14.02 -8.48
C HIS A 114 1.79 13.30 -8.08
N PRO A 115 0.68 14.03 -7.82
CA PRO A 115 -0.62 13.40 -7.57
C PRO A 115 -1.08 12.59 -8.78
N ASN A 116 -1.20 11.27 -8.61
CA ASN A 116 -1.63 10.32 -9.64
C ASN A 116 -2.57 9.23 -9.08
N ILE A 117 -2.90 9.30 -7.79
CA ILE A 117 -3.69 8.27 -7.12
C ILE A 117 -5.15 8.70 -7.03
N LEU A 118 -6.05 7.82 -7.48
CA LEU A 118 -7.47 7.87 -7.17
C LEU A 118 -7.72 6.95 -5.97
N LEU A 119 -7.83 7.56 -4.79
CA LEU A 119 -7.91 6.84 -3.52
C LEU A 119 -9.36 6.48 -3.22
N LEU A 120 -9.66 5.19 -3.02
CA LEU A 120 -10.94 4.76 -2.47
C LEU A 120 -10.79 4.60 -0.95
N ALA A 121 -11.41 5.50 -0.18
CA ALA A 121 -11.26 5.53 1.27
C ALA A 121 -12.56 5.64 2.06
N GLY A 122 -12.52 5.14 3.30
CA GLY A 122 -13.63 5.22 4.25
C GLY A 122 -14.14 3.87 4.75
N GLY A 123 -15.15 3.94 5.61
CA GLY A 123 -15.62 2.85 6.45
C GLY A 123 -15.82 3.30 7.91
N ASP A 124 -15.65 2.39 8.86
CA ASP A 124 -15.68 2.65 10.31
C ASP A 124 -14.26 2.93 10.85
N GLY A 125 -13.96 4.19 11.12
CA GLY A 125 -12.70 4.69 11.67
C GLY A 125 -12.54 4.43 13.17
N LYS A 126 -13.58 3.94 13.87
CA LYS A 126 -13.54 3.58 15.29
C LYS A 126 -13.03 4.71 16.21
N GLY A 127 -13.33 5.96 15.85
CA GLY A 127 -12.89 7.16 16.59
C GLY A 127 -11.43 7.56 16.37
N ALA A 128 -10.78 7.04 15.32
CA ALA A 128 -9.46 7.49 14.91
C ALA A 128 -9.47 8.94 14.42
N THR A 129 -8.33 9.61 14.54
CA THR A 129 -8.09 10.93 13.93
C THR A 129 -7.51 10.75 12.53
N PHE A 130 -8.05 11.49 11.56
CA PHE A 130 -7.64 11.42 10.15
C PHE A 130 -6.64 12.52 9.74
N GLU A 131 -6.31 13.46 10.63
CA GLU A 131 -5.35 14.54 10.37
C GLU A 131 -4.03 14.09 9.71
N PRO A 132 -3.44 12.93 10.06
CA PRO A 132 -2.20 12.47 9.41
C PRO A 132 -2.35 12.15 7.91
N LEU A 133 -3.57 12.02 7.39
CA LEU A 133 -3.83 11.83 5.96
C LEU A 133 -3.67 13.12 5.15
N ALA A 134 -3.74 14.29 5.77
CA ALA A 134 -3.85 15.57 5.05
C ALA A 134 -2.67 15.83 4.09
N ASN A 135 -1.44 15.61 4.55
CA ASN A 135 -0.25 15.82 3.70
C ASN A 135 -0.10 14.73 2.64
N PRO A 136 -0.15 13.41 2.98
CA PRO A 136 -0.07 12.36 1.96
C PRO A 136 -1.13 12.46 0.87
N LEU A 137 -2.37 12.86 1.22
CA LEU A 137 -3.43 13.08 0.23
C LEU A 137 -3.08 14.25 -0.70
N ARG A 138 -2.68 15.39 -0.15
CA ARG A 138 -2.29 16.55 -0.96
C ARG A 138 -1.12 16.26 -1.91
N ASP A 139 -0.16 15.47 -1.46
CA ASP A 139 1.08 15.23 -2.19
C ASP A 139 0.93 14.12 -3.27
N HIS A 140 -0.01 13.19 -3.09
CA HIS A 140 -0.06 11.96 -3.91
C HIS A 140 -1.45 11.65 -4.51
N VAL A 141 -2.53 12.19 -3.95
CA VAL A 141 -3.90 11.86 -4.35
C VAL A 141 -4.45 12.91 -5.31
N LYS A 142 -4.80 12.47 -6.51
CA LYS A 142 -5.52 13.24 -7.53
C LYS A 142 -6.96 13.49 -7.09
N THR A 143 -7.64 12.42 -6.67
CA THR A 143 -9.02 12.47 -6.15
C THR A 143 -9.21 11.43 -5.06
N ALA A 144 -9.77 11.83 -3.91
CA ALA A 144 -10.20 10.93 -2.86
C ALA A 144 -11.70 10.63 -3.03
N ILE A 145 -12.04 9.39 -3.36
CA ILE A 145 -13.41 8.92 -3.50
C ILE A 145 -13.79 8.24 -2.18
N LEU A 146 -14.59 8.97 -1.40
CA LEU A 146 -14.91 8.64 -0.02
C LEU A 146 -16.26 7.92 0.09
N PHE A 147 -16.31 6.89 0.92
CA PHE A 147 -17.51 6.08 1.15
C PHE A 147 -17.61 5.59 2.61
N GLY A 148 -18.77 5.06 2.99
CA GLY A 148 -18.99 4.51 4.33
C GLY A 148 -19.16 5.56 5.43
N ARG A 149 -19.24 5.10 6.68
CA ARG A 149 -19.68 5.89 7.85
C ARG A 149 -18.88 7.18 8.05
N ASP A 150 -17.55 7.08 7.97
CA ASP A 150 -16.65 8.16 8.38
C ASP A 150 -16.10 8.98 7.20
N ALA A 151 -16.71 8.86 6.01
CA ALA A 151 -16.31 9.58 4.80
C ALA A 151 -16.16 11.10 5.03
N MET A 152 -17.15 11.74 5.67
CA MET A 152 -17.12 13.17 5.95
C MET A 152 -16.02 13.57 6.95
N MET A 153 -15.65 12.68 7.87
CA MET A 153 -14.56 12.95 8.81
C MET A 153 -13.19 12.89 8.12
N ILE A 154 -13.04 12.03 7.11
CA ILE A 154 -11.84 12.00 6.27
C ILE A 154 -11.73 13.31 5.48
N GLU A 155 -12.79 13.74 4.77
CA GLU A 155 -12.78 15.02 4.03
C GLU A 155 -12.43 16.20 4.94
N ALA A 156 -13.07 16.29 6.11
CA ALA A 156 -12.83 17.37 7.06
C ALA A 156 -11.37 17.42 7.56
N ALA A 157 -10.71 16.26 7.72
CA ALA A 157 -9.33 16.20 8.15
C ALA A 157 -8.32 16.56 7.06
N VAL A 158 -8.67 16.31 5.79
CA VAL A 158 -7.82 16.64 4.64
C VAL A 158 -7.86 18.13 4.35
N GLY A 159 -9.03 18.76 4.52
CA GLY A 159 -9.23 20.19 4.32
C GLY A 159 -9.05 20.61 2.87
N GLU A 160 -8.61 21.86 2.65
CA GLU A 160 -8.38 22.38 1.30
C GLU A 160 -7.07 21.80 0.71
N GLY A 161 -7.15 21.25 -0.52
CA GLY A 161 -5.98 20.82 -1.29
C GLY A 161 -6.04 19.43 -1.89
N THR A 162 -7.11 18.65 -1.66
CA THR A 162 -7.35 17.38 -2.35
C THR A 162 -8.80 17.34 -2.81
N GLU A 163 -9.02 17.03 -4.09
CA GLU A 163 -10.38 16.87 -4.61
C GLU A 163 -11.03 15.65 -3.95
N CYS A 164 -12.22 15.85 -3.37
CA CYS A 164 -12.99 14.78 -2.73
C CYS A 164 -14.29 14.54 -3.51
N ALA A 165 -14.61 13.28 -3.73
CA ALA A 165 -15.87 12.83 -4.29
C ALA A 165 -16.52 11.80 -3.35
N TYR A 166 -17.84 11.67 -3.42
CA TYR A 166 -18.59 10.79 -2.55
C TYR A 166 -19.23 9.63 -3.31
N SER A 167 -19.23 8.47 -2.68
CA SER A 167 -19.89 7.27 -3.18
C SER A 167 -20.68 6.56 -2.08
N ASP A 168 -21.82 5.99 -2.44
CA ASP A 168 -22.69 5.23 -1.54
C ASP A 168 -22.32 3.74 -1.44
N SER A 169 -21.42 3.27 -2.31
CA SER A 169 -21.03 1.88 -2.43
C SER A 169 -19.62 1.76 -3.01
N LEU A 170 -18.93 0.66 -2.69
CA LEU A 170 -17.61 0.38 -3.25
C LEU A 170 -17.67 0.20 -4.77
N GLU A 171 -18.74 -0.38 -5.30
CA GLU A 171 -18.96 -0.54 -6.74
C GLU A 171 -19.01 0.80 -7.45
N ARG A 172 -19.85 1.73 -6.98
CA ARG A 172 -19.91 3.09 -7.54
C ARG A 172 -18.58 3.84 -7.39
N ALA A 173 -17.87 3.64 -6.28
CA ALA A 173 -16.57 4.26 -6.07
C ALA A 173 -15.54 3.80 -7.11
N VAL A 174 -15.50 2.50 -7.43
CA VAL A 174 -14.62 1.94 -8.46
C VAL A 174 -14.99 2.45 -9.86
N HIS A 175 -16.29 2.55 -10.18
CA HIS A 175 -16.73 3.10 -11.46
C HIS A 175 -16.39 4.58 -11.61
N GLN A 176 -16.63 5.40 -10.58
CA GLN A 176 -16.24 6.80 -10.56
C GLN A 176 -14.72 6.96 -10.73
N ALA A 177 -13.91 6.13 -10.06
CA ALA A 177 -12.46 6.15 -10.23
C ALA A 177 -12.06 5.84 -11.67
N ARG A 178 -12.68 4.83 -12.30
CA ARG A 178 -12.41 4.51 -13.70
C ARG A 178 -12.70 5.69 -14.63
N GLU A 179 -13.81 6.40 -14.43
CA GLU A 179 -14.20 7.54 -15.27
C GLU A 179 -13.22 8.73 -15.15
N LEU A 180 -12.60 8.91 -13.98
CA LEU A 180 -11.67 10.01 -13.70
C LEU A 180 -10.20 9.66 -13.99
N ALA A 181 -9.88 8.37 -14.09
CA ALA A 181 -8.52 7.89 -14.27
C ALA A 181 -7.99 8.15 -15.69
N GLN A 182 -6.70 8.43 -15.78
CA GLN A 182 -5.96 8.62 -17.03
C GLN A 182 -4.75 7.68 -17.07
N PRO A 183 -4.20 7.34 -18.25
CA PRO A 183 -3.00 6.52 -18.34
C PRO A 183 -1.88 7.06 -17.45
N GLY A 184 -1.28 6.19 -16.62
CA GLY A 184 -0.30 6.54 -15.59
C GLY A 184 -0.86 6.65 -14.17
N ASP A 185 -2.19 6.80 -14.03
CA ASP A 185 -2.86 6.86 -12.73
C ASP A 185 -2.93 5.48 -12.03
N VAL A 186 -3.19 5.53 -10.72
CA VAL A 186 -3.41 4.36 -9.87
C VAL A 186 -4.76 4.49 -9.17
N VAL A 187 -5.65 3.51 -9.36
CA VAL A 187 -6.85 3.36 -8.55
C VAL A 187 -6.50 2.48 -7.34
N LEU A 188 -6.47 3.08 -6.15
CA LEU A 188 -6.02 2.43 -4.93
C LEU A 188 -7.17 2.27 -3.94
N LEU A 189 -7.54 1.03 -3.62
CA LEU A 189 -8.35 0.75 -2.43
C LEU A 189 -7.43 0.69 -1.21
N SER A 190 -7.36 1.77 -0.44
CA SER A 190 -6.66 1.84 0.84
C SER A 190 -7.50 2.62 1.85
N PRO A 191 -8.36 1.94 2.62
CA PRO A 191 -9.54 2.58 3.19
C PRO A 191 -9.32 3.46 4.41
N ALA A 192 -8.16 3.37 5.07
CA ALA A 192 -7.86 3.94 6.39
C ALA A 192 -8.80 3.54 7.54
N CYS A 193 -9.88 2.80 7.25
CA CYS A 193 -10.95 2.43 8.17
C CYS A 193 -11.20 0.92 8.17
N ALA A 194 -11.76 0.43 9.28
CA ALA A 194 -12.35 -0.89 9.33
C ALA A 194 -13.56 -0.96 8.39
N SER A 195 -13.95 -2.19 8.01
CA SER A 195 -14.99 -2.42 6.99
C SER A 195 -16.38 -2.70 7.56
N PHE A 196 -16.51 -2.77 8.89
CA PHE A 196 -17.67 -3.36 9.58
C PHE A 196 -19.00 -2.60 9.42
N ASP A 197 -18.96 -1.39 8.88
CA ASP A 197 -20.15 -0.60 8.57
C ASP A 197 -20.85 -1.08 7.29
N MET A 198 -20.11 -1.62 6.32
CA MET A 198 -20.63 -2.04 5.01
C MET A 198 -20.35 -3.52 4.68
N PHE A 199 -19.43 -4.16 5.40
CA PHE A 199 -18.91 -5.50 5.13
C PHE A 199 -18.74 -6.31 6.41
N THR A 200 -18.68 -7.64 6.27
CA THR A 200 -18.36 -8.55 7.38
C THR A 200 -16.91 -8.43 7.82
N ASP A 201 -15.97 -8.24 6.89
CA ASP A 201 -14.54 -8.06 7.17
C ASP A 201 -13.82 -7.39 5.98
N TYR A 202 -12.52 -7.16 6.11
CA TYR A 202 -11.72 -6.54 5.05
C TYR A 202 -11.50 -7.47 3.85
N ILE A 203 -11.61 -8.78 4.04
CA ILE A 203 -11.44 -9.80 2.99
C ILE A 203 -12.64 -9.71 2.05
N GLN A 204 -13.86 -9.64 2.57
CA GLN A 204 -15.07 -9.44 1.77
C GLN A 204 -14.99 -8.16 0.95
N ARG A 205 -14.59 -7.04 1.57
CA ARG A 205 -14.39 -5.75 0.88
C ARG A 205 -13.35 -5.87 -0.24
N GLY A 206 -12.21 -6.50 0.05
CA GLY A 206 -11.12 -6.70 -0.91
C GLY A 206 -11.49 -7.63 -2.07
N ASN A 207 -12.25 -8.69 -1.79
CA ASN A 207 -12.77 -9.60 -2.80
C ASN A 207 -13.80 -8.93 -3.70
N GLN A 208 -14.67 -8.09 -3.13
CA GLN A 208 -15.64 -7.32 -3.91
C GLN A 208 -14.92 -6.35 -4.85
N PHE A 209 -13.96 -5.56 -4.35
CA PHE A 209 -13.13 -4.69 -5.19
C PHE A 209 -12.47 -5.46 -6.34
N THR A 210 -11.83 -6.59 -6.03
CA THR A 210 -11.17 -7.43 -7.04
C THR A 210 -12.16 -7.92 -8.10
N SER A 211 -13.36 -8.32 -7.69
CA SER A 211 -14.41 -8.79 -8.59
C SER A 211 -14.93 -7.68 -9.50
N ILE A 212 -15.17 -6.49 -8.95
CA ILE A 212 -15.60 -5.30 -9.71
C ILE A 212 -14.52 -4.92 -10.71
N VAL A 213 -13.26 -4.80 -10.27
CA VAL A 213 -12.11 -4.49 -11.14
C VAL A 213 -12.03 -5.48 -12.30
N LYS A 214 -12.10 -6.80 -12.02
CA LYS A 214 -12.06 -7.81 -13.07
C LYS A 214 -13.22 -7.71 -14.08
N ALA A 215 -14.39 -7.24 -13.65
CA ALA A 215 -15.54 -7.05 -14.54
C ALA A 215 -15.45 -5.78 -15.39
N ILE A 216 -14.71 -4.76 -14.96
CA ILE A 216 -14.54 -3.51 -15.73
C ILE A 216 -13.39 -3.56 -16.74
N VAL A 217 -12.38 -4.41 -16.49
CA VAL A 217 -11.17 -4.56 -17.34
C VAL A 217 -11.23 -5.78 -18.28
N SER A 218 -12.34 -6.52 -18.28
CA SER A 218 -12.60 -7.67 -19.15
C SER A 218 -13.04 -7.27 -20.55
#